data_AF-A0A5S3UUI1-F1
#
_entry.id   AF-A0A5S3UUI1-F1
#
_cell.length_a   1.000
_cell.length_b   1.000
_cell.length_c   1.000
_cell.angle_alpha   90.00
_cell.angle_beta   90.00
_cell.angle_gamma   90.00
#
_symmetry.space_group_name_H-M   'P 1'
#
loop_
_entity.id
_entity.type
_entity.pdbx_description
1 polymer ?
#
loop_
_entity_poly.entity_id
_entity_poly.type
_entity_poly.pdbx_seq_one_letter_code
_entity_poly.pdbx_strand_id
1 'polypeptide(L)'
;MTSQKGNLRSFDNTVKPHVQENASQAGTPEDLSRVLDIIQESVAPITQKRGNPDVSKHSDVQKATDAIVKARNALESANSDLKLAELELSLAKYNLESGEDIPSASLVKAVKDAEEKVAKRKDAKSKAEIELQTKLNNLHDIINS
;
A
#
# COMPACT_ATOMS: atom_id res chain seq x y z
N MET A 1 41.13 12.46 -56.37
CA MET A 1 41.37 11.05 -55.99
C MET A 1 40.90 10.87 -54.56
N THR A 2 39.78 10.17 -54.40
CA THR A 2 39.22 9.73 -53.12
C THR A 2 40.05 8.57 -52.59
N SER A 3 40.61 8.71 -51.39
CA SER A 3 41.21 7.59 -50.65
C SER A 3 40.70 7.62 -49.23
N GLN A 4 39.74 6.73 -48.96
CA GLN A 4 39.13 6.48 -47.67
C GLN A 4 40.20 5.96 -46.69
N LYS A 5 40.38 6.65 -45.56
CA LYS A 5 41.20 6.17 -44.45
C LYS A 5 40.27 5.57 -43.40
N GLY A 6 39.88 4.30 -43.63
CA GLY A 6 39.20 3.49 -42.62
C GLY A 6 40.19 3.07 -41.54
N ASN A 7 40.15 3.72 -40.38
CA ASN A 7 40.80 3.28 -39.16
C ASN A 7 39.70 2.89 -38.15
N LEU A 8 39.36 1.61 -38.14
CA LEU A 8 38.75 0.94 -36.99
C LEU A 8 39.80 0.86 -35.86
N ARG A 9 39.32 0.81 -34.61
CA ARG A 9 40.05 0.70 -33.31
C ARG A 9 40.36 2.09 -32.72
N SER A 10 39.78 2.52 -31.61
CA SER A 10 39.40 1.82 -30.38
C SER A 10 38.27 2.56 -29.66
N PHE A 11 37.06 2.00 -29.65
CA PHE A 11 36.07 2.31 -28.62
C PHE A 11 36.37 1.41 -27.43
N ASP A 12 37.18 1.89 -26.49
CA ASP A 12 37.22 1.30 -25.15
C ASP A 12 37.76 2.35 -24.20
N ASN A 13 36.87 3.24 -23.77
CA ASN A 13 37.06 3.98 -22.53
C ASN A 13 35.87 3.70 -21.62
N THR A 14 35.62 2.41 -21.38
CA THR A 14 34.70 1.95 -20.35
C THR A 14 35.49 1.94 -19.04
N VAL A 15 35.50 3.09 -18.36
CA VAL A 15 35.81 3.16 -16.92
C VAL A 15 34.94 2.08 -16.27
N LYS A 16 35.56 1.02 -15.72
CA LYS A 16 34.86 0.04 -14.91
C LYS A 16 34.36 0.76 -13.65
N PRO A 17 33.06 1.02 -13.46
CA PRO A 17 32.61 1.28 -12.11
C PRO A 17 32.72 -0.08 -11.40
N HIS A 18 33.64 -0.18 -10.45
CA HIS A 18 33.62 -1.27 -9.48
C HIS A 18 32.45 -0.96 -8.54
N VAL A 19 31.21 -1.08 -9.04
CA VAL A 19 30.05 -1.19 -8.18
C VAL A 19 30.10 -2.62 -7.68
N GLN A 20 30.41 -2.76 -6.40
CA GLN A 20 30.15 -3.97 -5.65
C GLN A 20 28.63 -4.10 -5.56
N GLU A 21 28.02 -4.60 -6.63
CA GLU A 21 26.60 -4.94 -6.67
C GLU A 21 26.42 -6.23 -5.87
N ASN A 22 26.13 -6.09 -4.58
CA ASN A 22 25.35 -7.10 -3.86
C ASN A 22 23.88 -7.00 -4.29
N ALA A 23 23.62 -7.08 -5.59
CA ALA A 23 22.31 -7.36 -6.13
C ALA A 23 22.30 -8.85 -6.48
N SER A 24 22.23 -9.67 -5.44
CA SER A 24 21.88 -11.08 -5.57
C SER A 24 20.48 -11.16 -6.18
N GLN A 25 20.46 -11.18 -7.50
CA GLN A 25 19.62 -12.01 -8.34
C GLN A 25 18.70 -12.96 -7.54
N ALA A 26 17.43 -12.60 -7.41
CA ALA A 26 16.33 -13.55 -7.22
C ALA A 26 14.98 -12.88 -7.43
N GLY A 27 14.23 -13.35 -8.42
CA GLY A 27 12.77 -13.21 -8.46
C GLY A 27 12.24 -12.21 -9.47
N THR A 28 11.91 -12.69 -10.66
CA THR A 28 10.84 -12.14 -11.49
C THR A 28 9.59 -11.80 -10.64
N PRO A 29 8.81 -10.75 -10.99
CA PRO A 29 7.58 -10.41 -10.24
C PRO A 29 6.58 -11.58 -10.16
N GLU A 30 6.67 -12.57 -11.06
CA GLU A 30 5.94 -13.84 -10.98
C GLU A 30 6.20 -14.63 -9.70
N ASP A 31 7.39 -14.57 -9.11
CA ASP A 31 7.70 -15.31 -7.88
C ASP A 31 7.04 -14.66 -6.67
N LEU A 32 6.93 -13.32 -6.64
CA LEU A 32 6.16 -12.61 -5.61
C LEU A 32 4.65 -12.81 -5.79
N SER A 33 4.16 -12.86 -7.03
CA SER A 33 2.77 -13.23 -7.32
C SER A 33 2.46 -14.67 -6.90
N ARG A 34 3.36 -15.63 -7.16
CA ARG A 34 3.21 -17.01 -6.67
C ARG A 34 3.25 -17.09 -5.14
N VAL A 35 4.10 -16.30 -4.47
CA VAL A 35 4.10 -16.23 -3.01
C VAL A 35 2.78 -15.66 -2.48
N LEU A 36 2.21 -14.65 -3.16
CA LEU A 36 0.88 -14.11 -2.82
C LEU A 36 -0.24 -15.13 -3.07
N ASP A 37 -0.20 -15.88 -4.16
CA ASP A 37 -1.16 -16.96 -4.45
C ASP A 37 -1.02 -18.11 -3.44
N ILE A 38 0.20 -18.53 -3.11
CA ILE A 38 0.47 -19.56 -2.09
C ILE A 38 -0.02 -19.09 -0.71
N ILE A 39 0.14 -17.82 -0.37
CA ILE A 39 -0.40 -17.26 0.87
C ILE A 39 -1.93 -17.31 0.83
N GLN A 40 -2.59 -16.91 -0.26
CA GLN A 40 -4.05 -17.01 -0.40
C GLN A 40 -4.54 -18.47 -0.29
N GLU A 41 -3.81 -19.43 -0.87
CA GLU A 41 -4.18 -20.84 -0.87
C GLU A 41 -3.90 -21.52 0.49
N SER A 42 -2.92 -21.03 1.24
CA SER A 42 -2.54 -21.54 2.58
C SER A 42 -3.42 -21.02 3.73
N VAL A 43 -4.25 -20.01 3.50
CA VAL A 43 -5.26 -19.56 4.48
C VAL A 43 -6.62 -20.25 4.34
N ALA A 44 -6.76 -21.25 3.47
CA ALA A 44 -7.95 -22.09 3.45
C ALA A 44 -8.12 -22.77 4.81
N PRO A 45 -9.24 -22.56 5.54
CA PRO A 45 -9.42 -23.10 6.87
C PRO A 45 -9.42 -24.63 6.82
N ILE A 46 -8.49 -25.25 7.55
CA ILE A 46 -8.48 -26.70 7.76
C ILE A 46 -9.80 -27.06 8.44
N THR A 47 -10.71 -27.69 7.69
CA THR A 47 -11.95 -28.20 8.26
C THR A 47 -11.61 -29.47 9.03
N GLN A 48 -11.09 -29.32 10.26
CA GLN A 48 -11.04 -30.43 11.21
C GLN A 48 -12.48 -30.79 11.55
N LYS A 49 -12.94 -31.92 11.02
CA LYS A 49 -14.21 -32.57 11.33
C LYS A 49 -14.17 -33.07 12.79
N ARG A 50 -14.18 -32.16 13.77
CA ARG A 50 -14.51 -32.48 15.16
C ARG A 50 -16.03 -32.39 15.30
N GLY A 51 -16.59 -33.36 16.01
CA GLY A 51 -18.02 -33.62 16.10
C GLY A 51 -18.84 -32.37 16.35
N ASN A 52 -19.94 -32.27 15.59
CA ASN A 52 -21.03 -31.29 15.66
C ASN A 52 -20.77 -30.11 16.62
N PRO A 53 -19.93 -29.12 16.23
CA PRO A 53 -19.89 -27.87 16.95
C PRO A 53 -21.26 -27.23 16.75
N ASP A 54 -21.87 -26.86 17.87
CA ASP A 54 -23.08 -26.07 17.96
C ASP A 54 -23.20 -25.10 16.76
N VAL A 55 -24.16 -25.36 15.86
CA VAL A 55 -24.33 -24.66 14.58
C VAL A 55 -24.48 -23.14 14.80
N SER A 56 -24.93 -22.74 16.00
CA SER A 56 -25.00 -21.34 16.42
C SER A 56 -23.62 -20.66 16.49
N LYS A 57 -22.63 -21.28 17.14
CA LYS A 57 -21.27 -20.73 17.26
C LYS A 57 -20.57 -20.59 15.91
N HIS A 58 -20.78 -21.54 14.99
CA HIS A 58 -20.24 -21.43 13.62
C HIS A 58 -20.86 -20.27 12.83
N SER A 59 -22.17 -20.04 12.99
CA SER A 59 -22.85 -18.89 12.38
C SER A 59 -22.35 -17.56 12.94
N ASP A 60 -22.14 -17.46 14.25
CA ASP A 60 -21.75 -16.19 14.89
C ASP A 60 -20.28 -15.84 14.66
N VAL A 61 -19.40 -16.85 14.63
CA VAL A 61 -18.02 -16.68 14.17
C VAL A 61 -17.99 -16.20 12.72
N GLN A 62 -18.77 -16.81 11.81
CA GLN A 62 -18.81 -16.38 10.41
C GLN A 62 -19.26 -14.92 10.26
N LYS A 63 -20.34 -14.50 10.96
CA LYS A 63 -20.81 -13.11 10.95
C LYS A 63 -19.76 -12.13 11.47
N ALA A 64 -19.06 -12.50 12.55
CA ALA A 64 -18.00 -11.69 13.12
C ALA A 64 -16.80 -11.56 12.15
N THR A 65 -16.41 -12.66 11.49
CA THR A 65 -15.38 -12.65 10.44
C THR A 65 -15.78 -11.77 9.25
N ASP A 66 -17.02 -11.87 8.76
CA ASP A 66 -17.50 -11.01 7.67
C ASP A 66 -17.49 -9.52 8.05
N ALA A 67 -17.83 -9.20 9.30
CA ALA A 67 -17.76 -7.83 9.82
C ALA A 67 -16.31 -7.31 9.90
N ILE A 68 -15.36 -8.17 10.28
CA ILE A 68 -13.92 -7.84 10.29
C ILE A 68 -13.43 -7.57 8.87
N VAL A 69 -13.81 -8.41 7.89
CA VAL A 69 -13.44 -8.20 6.48
C VAL A 69 -13.96 -6.85 5.97
N LYS A 70 -15.21 -6.51 6.27
CA LYS A 70 -15.78 -5.19 5.92
C LYS A 70 -15.02 -4.04 6.57
N ALA A 71 -14.71 -4.15 7.87
CA ALA A 71 -13.96 -3.12 8.60
C ALA A 71 -12.53 -2.97 8.05
N ARG A 72 -11.87 -4.07 7.69
CA ARG A 72 -10.55 -4.05 7.06
C ARG A 72 -10.58 -3.35 5.70
N ASN A 73 -11.56 -3.67 4.85
CA ASN A 73 -11.70 -3.03 3.55
C ASN A 73 -11.96 -1.51 3.70
N ALA A 74 -12.75 -1.11 4.70
CA ALA A 74 -12.97 0.30 5.02
C ALA A 74 -11.67 1.01 5.46
N LEU A 75 -10.86 0.35 6.29
CA LEU A 75 -9.55 0.87 6.71
C LEU A 75 -8.58 0.99 5.51
N GLU A 76 -8.58 0.02 4.61
CA GLU A 76 -7.76 0.05 3.39
C GLU A 76 -8.17 1.21 2.45
N SER A 77 -9.47 1.43 2.28
CA SER A 77 -9.99 2.60 1.56
C SER A 77 -9.59 3.90 2.23
N ALA A 78 -9.69 3.99 3.57
CA ALA A 78 -9.30 5.19 4.31
C ALA A 78 -7.79 5.49 4.21
N ASN A 79 -6.95 4.45 4.19
CA ASN A 79 -5.50 4.60 3.96
C ASN A 79 -5.19 5.08 2.54
N SER A 80 -5.87 4.53 1.53
CA SER A 80 -5.71 4.99 0.14
C SER A 80 -6.12 6.45 -0.01
N ASP A 81 -7.25 6.85 0.58
CA ASP A 81 -7.74 8.23 0.58
C ASP A 81 -6.77 9.19 1.30
N LEU A 82 -6.19 8.76 2.42
CA LEU A 82 -5.19 9.54 3.14
C LEU A 82 -3.94 9.75 2.28
N LYS A 83 -3.44 8.69 1.65
CA LYS A 83 -2.25 8.76 0.79
C LYS A 83 -2.47 9.69 -0.41
N LEU A 84 -3.67 9.66 -1.00
CA LEU A 84 -4.04 10.60 -2.07
C LEU A 84 -4.05 12.05 -1.57
N ALA A 85 -4.64 12.31 -0.40
CA ALA A 85 -4.64 13.65 0.19
C ALA A 85 -3.22 14.14 0.55
N GLU A 86 -2.33 13.25 1.00
CA GLU A 86 -0.93 13.57 1.27
C GLU A 86 -0.15 13.92 -0.01
N LEU A 87 -0.44 13.23 -1.13
CA LEU A 87 0.13 13.57 -2.43
C LEU A 87 -0.38 14.93 -2.93
N GLU A 88 -1.69 15.20 -2.82
CA GLU A 88 -2.26 16.52 -3.16
C GLU A 88 -1.63 17.64 -2.33
N LEU A 89 -1.43 17.41 -1.03
CA LEU A 89 -0.72 18.35 -0.17
C LEU A 89 0.71 18.60 -0.65
N SER A 90 1.44 17.54 -1.01
CA SER A 90 2.80 17.64 -1.53
C SER A 90 2.85 18.43 -2.84
N LEU A 91 1.89 18.23 -3.74
CA LEU A 91 1.76 18.99 -4.98
C LEU A 91 1.45 20.47 -4.71
N ALA A 92 0.53 20.75 -3.78
CA ALA A 92 0.20 22.12 -3.39
C ALA A 92 1.40 22.86 -2.77
N LYS A 93 2.20 22.16 -1.95
CA LYS A 93 3.45 22.69 -1.38
C LYS A 93 4.51 22.91 -2.44
N TYR A 94 4.69 21.96 -3.36
CA TYR A 94 5.60 22.10 -4.48
C TYR A 94 5.27 23.31 -5.36
N ASN A 95 3.99 23.53 -5.68
CA ASN A 95 3.56 24.69 -6.46
C ASN A 95 3.77 26.01 -5.74
N LEU A 96 3.67 26.03 -4.40
CA LEU A 96 4.00 27.19 -3.58
C LEU A 96 5.49 27.54 -3.63
N GLU A 97 6.36 26.53 -3.61
CA GLU A 97 7.83 26.68 -3.65
C GLU A 97 8.37 26.98 -5.05
N SER A 98 7.71 26.45 -6.09
CA SER A 98 8.17 26.57 -7.49
C SER A 98 7.92 27.94 -8.11
N GLY A 99 7.12 28.80 -7.47
CA GLY A 99 6.98 30.20 -7.86
C GLY A 99 6.39 30.45 -9.26
N GLU A 100 5.55 29.55 -9.79
CA GLU A 100 4.78 29.84 -11.00
C GLU A 100 3.86 31.05 -10.77
N ASP A 101 3.54 31.80 -11.84
CA ASP A 101 2.77 33.06 -11.94
C ASP A 101 1.33 33.05 -11.34
N ILE A 102 1.04 32.12 -10.43
CA ILE A 102 -0.19 31.99 -9.67
C ILE A 102 -0.09 32.92 -8.44
N PRO A 103 -1.15 33.70 -8.12
CA PRO A 103 -1.15 34.56 -6.94
C PRO A 103 -0.81 33.78 -5.67
N SER A 104 0.25 34.18 -4.96
CA SER A 104 0.72 33.55 -3.71
C SER A 104 -0.40 33.31 -2.69
N ALA A 105 -1.37 34.23 -2.59
CA ALA A 105 -2.54 34.08 -1.72
C ALA A 105 -3.44 32.87 -2.08
N SER A 106 -3.56 32.54 -3.37
CA SER A 106 -4.33 31.39 -3.86
C SER A 106 -3.61 30.07 -3.55
N LEU A 107 -2.28 30.05 -3.68
CA LEU A 107 -1.46 28.87 -3.37
C LEU A 107 -1.45 28.58 -1.87
N VAL A 108 -1.33 29.61 -1.02
CA VAL A 108 -1.40 29.46 0.44
C VAL A 108 -2.76 28.93 0.89
N LYS A 109 -3.86 29.36 0.26
CA LYS A 109 -5.19 28.82 0.54
C LYS A 109 -5.29 27.34 0.13
N ALA A 110 -4.79 26.98 -1.06
CA ALA A 110 -4.79 25.60 -1.53
C ALA A 110 -4.00 24.65 -0.61
N VAL A 111 -2.86 25.11 -0.06
CA VAL A 111 -2.11 24.34 0.94
C VAL A 111 -2.93 24.15 2.21
N LYS A 112 -3.58 25.20 2.74
CA LYS A 112 -4.44 25.07 3.94
C LYS A 112 -5.61 24.11 3.73
N ASP A 113 -6.29 24.22 2.58
CA ASP A 113 -7.41 23.34 2.23
C ASP A 113 -6.95 21.87 2.12
N ALA A 114 -5.76 21.63 1.54
CA ALA A 114 -5.15 20.31 1.49
C ALA A 114 -4.72 19.78 2.86
N GLU A 115 -4.18 20.63 3.74
CA GLU A 115 -3.83 20.26 5.12
C GLU A 115 -5.07 19.85 5.93
N GLU A 116 -6.17 20.60 5.79
CA GLU A 116 -7.44 20.27 6.42
C GLU A 116 -8.00 18.94 5.88
N LYS A 117 -7.89 18.69 4.56
CA LYS A 117 -8.28 17.42 3.96
C LYS A 117 -7.48 16.25 4.53
N VAL A 118 -6.15 16.39 4.66
CA VAL A 118 -5.28 15.38 5.28
C VAL A 118 -5.69 15.13 6.73
N ALA A 119 -5.96 16.17 7.52
CA ALA A 119 -6.42 16.02 8.91
C ALA A 119 -7.72 15.20 9.00
N LYS A 120 -8.73 15.55 8.19
CA LYS A 120 -9.99 14.80 8.14
C LYS A 120 -9.79 13.33 7.74
N ARG A 121 -8.86 13.05 6.82
CA ARG A 121 -8.55 11.67 6.40
C ARG A 121 -7.80 10.88 7.48
N LYS A 122 -6.95 11.54 8.27
CA LYS A 122 -6.32 10.91 9.46
C LYS A 122 -7.35 10.54 10.51
N ASP A 123 -8.33 11.40 10.78
CA ASP A 123 -9.42 11.10 11.71
C ASP A 123 -10.28 9.94 11.22
N ALA A 124 -10.62 9.92 9.92
CA ALA A 124 -11.37 8.82 9.32
C ALA A 124 -10.62 7.48 9.41
N LYS A 125 -9.30 7.48 9.15
CA LYS A 125 -8.44 6.31 9.32
C LYS A 125 -8.44 5.82 10.77
N SER A 126 -8.22 6.71 11.73
CA SER A 126 -8.23 6.38 13.16
C SER A 126 -9.56 5.75 13.58
N LYS A 127 -10.69 6.32 13.13
CA LYS A 127 -12.02 5.73 13.39
C LYS A 127 -12.16 4.32 12.82
N ALA A 128 -11.67 4.07 11.60
CA ALA A 128 -11.71 2.75 10.98
C ALA A 128 -10.80 1.73 11.69
N GLU A 129 -9.63 2.16 12.19
CA GLU A 129 -8.74 1.34 13.04
C GLU A 129 -9.42 0.93 14.35
N ILE A 130 -10.05 1.88 15.04
CA ILE A 130 -10.80 1.62 16.28
C ILE A 130 -11.95 0.64 16.02
N GLU A 131 -12.67 0.81 14.91
CA GLU A 131 -13.75 -0.10 14.52
C GLU A 131 -13.23 -1.51 14.28
N LEU A 132 -12.15 -1.66 13.49
CA LEU A 132 -11.53 -2.95 13.23
C LEU A 132 -11.09 -3.63 14.54
N GLN A 133 -10.45 -2.90 15.45
CA GLN A 133 -10.02 -3.43 16.74
C GLN A 133 -11.21 -3.89 17.58
N THR A 134 -12.31 -3.14 17.57
CA THR A 134 -13.55 -3.50 18.28
C THR A 134 -14.13 -4.80 17.72
N LYS A 135 -14.13 -4.98 16.39
CA LYS A 135 -14.62 -6.23 15.77
C LYS A 135 -13.71 -7.42 16.08
N LEU A 136 -12.39 -7.22 16.10
CA LEU A 136 -11.42 -8.26 16.48
C LEU A 136 -11.60 -8.71 17.93
N ASN A 137 -11.78 -7.77 18.85
CA ASN A 137 -12.06 -8.07 20.25
C ASN A 137 -13.37 -8.88 20.40
N ASN A 138 -14.43 -8.48 19.70
CA ASN A 138 -15.70 -9.22 19.70
C ASN A 138 -15.53 -10.67 19.20
N LEU A 139 -14.79 -10.88 18.11
CA LEU A 139 -14.50 -12.25 17.63
C LEU A 139 -13.73 -13.05 18.69
N HIS A 140 -12.77 -12.44 19.38
CA HIS A 140 -12.03 -13.09 20.45
C HIS A 140 -12.95 -13.51 21.61
N ASP A 141 -13.89 -12.65 21.99
CA ASP A 141 -14.88 -12.96 23.04
C ASP A 141 -15.80 -14.11 22.60
N ILE A 142 -16.27 -14.14 21.35
CA ILE A 142 -17.10 -15.22 20.81
C ILE A 142 -16.36 -16.57 20.82
N ILE A 143 -15.07 -16.57 20.46
CA ILE A 143 -14.26 -17.81 20.42
C ILE A 143 -13.98 -18.34 21.83
N ASN A 144 -13.81 -17.45 22.81
CA ASN A 144 -13.45 -17.81 24.19
C ASN A 144 -14.63 -17.89 25.17
N SER A 145 -15.87 -17.67 24.70
CA SER A 145 -17.13 -17.88 25.45
C SER A 145 -17.67 -19.30 25.30
#